data_AF-R6C8X0-F1
#
_entry.id   AF-R6C8X0-F1
#
_cell.length_a   1.000
_cell.length_b   1.000
_cell.length_c   1.000
_cell.angle_alpha   90.00
_cell.angle_beta   90.00
_cell.angle_gamma   90.00
#
_symmetry.space_group_name_H-M   'P 1'
#
loop_
_entity.id
_entity.type
_entity.pdbx_description
1 polymer ?
#
loop_
_entity_poly.entity_id
_entity_poly.type
_entity_poly.pdbx_seq_one_letter_code
_entity_poly.pdbx_strand_id
1 'polypeptide(L)' 'MFGKRLRDMRNKRNLTQQKMADLLNIALRSYQCYEGGDRSPSYSLLVQIADILDVSIDWLLGRDEFLKSHGVSVDEYL' A
#
# COMPACT_ATOMS: atom_id res chain seq x y z
N MET A 1 2.99 -10.46 -0.83
CA MET A 1 3.07 -9.51 -1.97
C MET A 1 2.66 -8.10 -1.53
N PHE A 2 1.40 -7.89 -1.12
CA PHE A 2 0.88 -6.61 -0.60
C PHE A 2 1.75 -5.98 0.50
N GLY A 3 1.98 -6.69 1.61
CA GLY A 3 2.75 -6.14 2.75
C GLY A 3 4.17 -5.69 2.41
N LYS A 4 4.82 -6.37 1.44
CA LYS A 4 6.14 -5.98 0.92
C LYS A 4 6.05 -4.66 0.14
N ARG A 5 5.11 -4.55 -0.81
CA ARG A 5 4.90 -3.31 -1.59
C ARG A 5 4.52 -2.12 -0.72
N LEU A 6 3.66 -2.37 0.27
CA LEU A 6 3.27 -1.38 1.27
C LEU A 6 4.49 -0.85 2.03
N ARG A 7 5.34 -1.75 2.56
CA ARG A 7 6.57 -1.39 3.25
C ARG A 7 7.54 -0.62 2.35
N ASP A 8 7.75 -1.11 1.13
CA ASP A 8 8.69 -0.54 0.18
C ASP A 8 8.27 0.90 -0.19
N MET A 9 6.99 1.13 -0.49
CA MET A 9 6.47 2.48 -0.78
C MET A 9 6.48 3.39 0.43
N ARG A 10 6.10 2.89 1.61
CA ARG A 10 6.19 3.68 2.84
C ARG A 10 7.62 4.19 3.06
N ASN A 11 8.61 3.33 2.88
CA ASN A 11 10.02 3.70 3.00
C ASN A 11 10.44 4.71 1.92
N LYS A 12 10.02 4.54 0.66
CA LYS A 12 10.26 5.52 -0.42
C LYS A 12 9.67 6.90 -0.11
N ARG A 13 8.54 6.96 0.59
CA ARG A 13 7.90 8.21 1.05
C ARG A 13 8.48 8.74 2.37
N ASN A 14 9.55 8.12 2.92
CA ASN A 14 10.19 8.49 4.19
C ASN A 14 9.24 8.48 5.41
N LEU A 15 8.22 7.62 5.39
CA LEU A 15 7.25 7.51 6.47
C LEU A 15 7.66 6.38 7.42
N THR A 16 7.57 6.59 8.73
CA THR A 16 7.73 5.50 9.71
C THR A 16 6.43 4.69 9.81
N GLN A 17 6.50 3.46 10.32
CA GLN A 17 5.29 2.66 10.58
C GLN A 17 4.34 3.38 11.55
N GLN A 18 4.87 4.07 12.56
CA GLN A 18 4.09 4.90 13.47
C GLN A 18 3.41 6.04 12.73
N LYS A 19 4.14 6.79 11.89
CA LYS A 19 3.57 7.90 11.14
C LYS A 19 2.44 7.44 10.21
N MET A 20 2.57 6.28 9.57
CA MET A 20 1.48 5.72 8.78
C MET A 20 0.27 5.31 9.62
N ALA A 21 0.49 4.67 10.77
CA ALA A 21 -0.60 4.32 11.68
C ALA A 21 -1.37 5.57 12.15
N ASP A 22 -0.63 6.65 12.47
CA ASP A 22 -1.21 7.94 12.86
C ASP A 22 -2.04 8.56 11.72
N LEU A 23 -1.52 8.58 10.49
CA LEU A 23 -2.21 9.13 9.32
C LEU A 23 -3.50 8.35 8.98
N LEU A 24 -3.49 7.04 9.22
CA LEU A 24 -4.64 6.16 9.00
C LEU A 24 -5.59 6.12 10.22
N ASN A 25 -5.23 6.79 11.32
CA ASN A 25 -5.95 6.74 12.58
C ASN A 25 -6.22 5.31 13.08
N ILE A 26 -5.18 4.46 13.06
CA ILE A 26 -5.22 3.07 13.53
C ILE A 26 -4.09 2.79 14.52
N ALA A 27 -4.24 1.73 15.31
CA ALA A 27 -3.15 1.26 16.16
C ALA A 27 -1.93 0.82 15.33
N LEU A 28 -0.72 1.14 15.81
CA LEU A 28 0.55 0.72 15.19
C LEU A 28 0.58 -0.79 14.90
N ARG A 29 0.11 -1.60 15.85
CA ARG A 29 0.08 -3.06 15.71
C ARG A 29 -0.75 -3.50 14.50
N SER A 30 -1.87 -2.83 14.24
CA SER A 30 -2.71 -3.11 13.08
C SER A 30 -1.95 -2.84 11.78
N TYR A 31 -1.25 -1.70 11.70
CA TYR A 31 -0.43 -1.37 10.55
C TYR A 31 0.74 -2.37 10.35
N GLN A 32 1.40 -2.78 11.43
CA GLN A 32 2.46 -3.79 11.38
C GLN A 32 1.96 -5.13 10.85
N CYS A 33 0.76 -5.56 11.24
CA CYS A 33 0.12 -6.77 10.69
C CYS A 33 -0.14 -6.67 9.18
N TYR A 34 -0.41 -5.47 8.65
CA TYR A 34 -0.58 -5.26 7.20
C TYR A 34 0.74 -5.45 6.45
N GLU A 35 1.83 -4.85 6.95
CA GLU A 35 3.16 -5.04 6.35
C GLU A 35 3.70 -6.47 6.55
N GLY A 36 3.32 -7.12 7.66
CA GLY A 36 3.66 -8.52 7.96
C GLY A 36 2.88 -9.53 7.11
N GLY A 37 1.71 -9.14 6.59
CA GLY A 37 0.82 -10.04 5.86
C GLY A 37 -0.10 -10.88 6.75
N ASP A 38 -0.12 -10.63 8.06
CA ASP A 38 -0.97 -11.33 9.02
C ASP A 38 -2.45 -10.92 8.91
N ARG A 39 -2.70 -9.69 8.42
CA ARG A 39 -4.03 -9.12 8.28
C ARG A 39 -4.11 -8.26 7.03
N SER A 40 -5.30 -8.18 6.43
CA SER A 40 -5.61 -7.24 5.36
C SER A 40 -6.34 -6.01 5.92
N PRO A 41 -6.10 -4.80 5.37
CA PRO A 41 -6.92 -3.63 5.69
C PRO A 41 -8.36 -3.81 5.18
N SER A 42 -9.29 -3.04 5.73
CA SER A 42 -10.61 -2.87 5.10
C SER A 42 -10.47 -2.20 3.73
N TYR A 43 -11.50 -2.28 2.89
CA TYR A 43 -11.50 -1.56 1.60
C TYR A 43 -11.34 -0.05 1.78
N SER A 44 -11.97 0.54 2.81
CA SER A 44 -11.80 1.96 3.13
C SER A 44 -10.36 2.32 3.48
N LEU A 45 -9.69 1.52 4.32
CA LEU A 45 -8.28 1.73 4.66
C LEU A 45 -7.37 1.49 3.47
N LEU A 46 -7.69 0.53 2.60
CA LEU A 46 -6.91 0.25 1.41
C LEU A 46 -6.89 1.45 0.45
N VAL A 47 -8.04 2.11 0.26
CA VAL A 47 -8.14 3.37 -0.51
C VAL A 47 -7.29 4.45 0.14
N GLN A 48 -7.42 4.66 1.46
CA GLN A 48 -6.62 5.67 2.16
C GLN A 48 -5.11 5.41 2.09
N ILE A 49 -4.69 4.15 2.18
CA ILE A 49 -3.29 3.74 2.03
C ILE A 49 -2.79 4.11 0.63
N ALA A 50 -3.58 3.83 -0.40
CA ALA A 50 -3.25 4.16 -1.78
C ALA A 50 -3.12 5.68 -1.98
N ASP A 51 -4.05 6.46 -1.44
CA ASP A 51 -4.03 7.92 -1.51
C ASP A 51 -2.82 8.53 -0.79
N ILE A 52 -2.50 8.06 0.42
CA ILE A 52 -1.37 8.58 1.21
C ILE A 52 -0.02 8.25 0.55
N LEU A 53 0.09 7.06 -0.03
CA LEU A 53 1.32 6.61 -0.71
C LEU A 53 1.39 7.08 -2.16
N ASP A 54 0.30 7.69 -2.66
CA ASP A 54 0.15 8.20 -4.02
C ASP A 54 0.53 7.13 -5.05
N VAL A 55 -0.20 6.01 -4.99
CA VAL A 55 -0.09 4.84 -5.87
C VAL A 55 -1.48 4.23 -6.10
N SER A 56 -1.66 3.47 -7.18
CA SER A 56 -2.93 2.75 -7.40
C SER A 56 -3.09 1.56 -6.45
N ILE A 57 -4.34 1.22 -6.14
CA ILE A 57 -4.69 0.01 -5.39
C ILE A 57 -4.21 -1.24 -6.14
N ASP A 58 -4.32 -1.25 -7.47
CA ASP A 58 -3.86 -2.35 -8.31
C ASP A 58 -2.36 -2.62 -8.14
N TRP A 59 -1.55 -1.55 -8.10
CA TRP A 59 -0.13 -1.67 -7.84
C TRP A 59 0.12 -2.19 -6.41
N LEU A 60 -0.57 -1.66 -5.40
CA LEU A 60 -0.45 -2.15 -4.01
C LEU A 60 -0.77 -3.65 -3.90
N LEU A 61 -1.79 -4.12 -4.62
CA LEU A 61 -2.25 -5.50 -4.61
C LEU A 61 -1.46 -6.43 -5.54
N GLY A 62 -0.57 -5.92 -6.37
CA GLY A 62 0.28 -6.76 -7.22
C GLY A 62 -0.32 -7.14 -8.57
N ARG A 63 -1.21 -6.33 -9.13
CA ARG A 63 -1.94 -6.64 -10.37
C ARG A 63 -1.24 -6.19 -11.65
N ASP A 64 0.06 -5.91 -11.61
CA ASP A 64 0.78 -5.34 -12.77
C ASP A 64 0.72 -6.24 -14.01
N GLU A 65 0.86 -7.56 -13.87
CA GLU A 65 0.78 -8.50 -15.00
C GLU A 65 -0.61 -8.51 -15.63
N PHE A 66 -1.65 -8.41 -14.79
CA PHE A 66 -3.03 -8.30 -15.25
C PHE A 66 -3.25 -6.99 -16.00
N LEU A 67 -2.76 -5.86 -15.50
CA LEU A 67 -2.89 -4.58 -16.19
C LEU A 67 -2.12 -4.57 -17.51
N LYS A 68 -0.90 -5.11 -17.52
CA LYS A 68 -0.07 -5.26 -18.73
C LYS A 68 -0.76 -6.11 -19.80
N SER A 69 -1.40 -7.21 -19.43
CA SER A 69 -2.10 -8.07 -20.39
C SER A 69 -3.33 -7.41 -21.04
N HIS A 70 -3.86 -6.35 -20.41
CA HIS A 70 -4.99 -5.57 -20.93
C HIS A 70 -4.54 -4.27 -21.61
N GLY A 71 -3.24 -4.09 -21.86
CA GLY A 71 -2.70 -2.89 -22.50
C GLY A 71 -2.80 -1.63 -21.64
N VAL A 72 -3.02 -1.78 -20.33
CA VAL A 72 -3.04 -0.65 -19.40
C VAL A 72 -1.61 -0.32 -19.02
N SER A 73 -1.17 0.90 -19.33
CA SER A 73 0.14 1.37 -18.89
C SER A 73 0.14 1.50 -17.37
N VAL A 74 1.12 0.86 -16.73
CA VAL A 74 1.39 0.96 -15.29
C VAL A 74 2.66 1.80 -15.14
N ASP A 75 2.69 2.98 -15.76
CA ASP A 75 3.84 3.87 -15.64
C ASP A 75 3.93 4.34 -14.18
N GLU A 76 5.03 3.96 -13.52
CA GLU A 76 5.32 4.33 -12.14
C GLU A 76 5.41 5.85 -12.02
N TYR A 77 4.64 6.44 -11.09
CA TYR A 77 4.95 7.73 -10.50
C TYR A 77 6.27 7.58 -9.72
N LEU A 78 7.39 7.84 -10.41
CA LEU A 78 8.70 8.14 -9.83
C LEU A 78 9.01 9.62 -10.06
#